data_AF-X1R2V3-F1
#
_entry.id   AF-X1R2V3-F1
#
_cell.length_a   1.000
_cell.length_b   1.000
_cell.length_c   1.000
_cell.angle_alpha   90.00
_cell.angle_beta   90.00
_cell.angle_gamma   90.00
#
_symmetry.space_group_name_H-M   'P 1'
#
loop_
_entity.id
_entity.type
_entity.pdbx_description
1 polymer ?
#
loop_
_entity_poly.entity_id
_entity_poly.type
_entity_poly.pdbx_seq_one_letter_code
_entity_poly.pdbx_strand_id
1 'polypeptide(L)'
;MIPLVIGFVGGYAEGSQKKAVQYSLVFTLGLTITFTVLGIIAGAMGRLFGDVGSFWNYVLPPVAILLGLQLLGAFKFIKFNIGI
;
A
#
# COMPACT_ATOMS: atom_id res chain seq x y z
N MET A 1 -7.29 -7.10 -1.69
CA MET A 1 -8.02 -8.39 -1.69
C MET A 1 -8.36 -8.93 -3.09
N ILE A 2 -7.95 -8.29 -4.19
CA ILE A 2 -8.05 -8.81 -5.57
C ILE A 2 -6.91 -9.81 -5.94
N PRO A 3 -5.64 -9.63 -5.49
CA PRO A 3 -4.53 -10.51 -5.90
C PRO A 3 -4.62 -11.94 -5.35
N LEU A 4 -5.19 -12.10 -4.16
CA LEU A 4 -5.39 -13.41 -3.52
C LEU A 4 -6.34 -14.29 -4.33
N VAL A 5 -7.41 -13.70 -4.89
CA VAL A 5 -8.36 -14.40 -5.76
C VAL A 5 -7.70 -14.83 -7.07
N ILE A 6 -6.89 -13.96 -7.68
CA ILE A 6 -6.13 -14.29 -8.91
C ILE A 6 -5.07 -15.37 -8.64
N GLY A 7 -4.38 -15.32 -7.50
CA GLY A 7 -3.42 -16.35 -7.08
C GLY A 7 -4.08 -17.71 -6.79
N PHE A 8 -5.29 -17.71 -6.24
CA PHE A 8 -6.05 -18.92 -5.96
C PHE A 8 -6.60 -19.58 -7.24
N VAL A 9 -7.13 -18.77 -8.18
CA VAL A 9 -7.65 -19.25 -9.48
C VAL A 9 -6.52 -19.72 -10.40
N GLY A 10 -5.33 -19.14 -10.33
CA GLY A 10 -4.17 -19.58 -11.12
C GLY A 10 -3.51 -20.89 -10.67
N GLY A 11 -3.75 -21.32 -9.42
CA GLY A 11 -3.14 -22.50 -8.82
C GLY A 11 -4.06 -23.71 -8.63
N TYR A 12 -5.37 -23.50 -8.41
CA TYR A 12 -6.27 -24.56 -7.92
C TYR A 12 -7.54 -24.83 -8.74
N ALA A 13 -7.92 -23.99 -9.71
CA ALA A 13 -9.17 -24.17 -10.45
C ALA A 13 -8.89 -24.28 -11.94
N GLU A 14 -8.91 -25.50 -12.49
CA GLU A 14 -9.20 -25.99 -13.87
C GLU A 14 -9.14 -25.03 -15.10
N GLY A 15 -8.45 -23.90 -15.00
CA GLY A 15 -8.58 -22.75 -15.88
C GLY A 15 -7.20 -22.26 -16.25
N SER A 16 -6.64 -22.86 -17.31
CA SER A 16 -5.46 -22.42 -18.07
C SER A 16 -4.51 -21.46 -17.34
N GLN A 17 -3.40 -21.98 -16.80
CA GLN A 17 -2.29 -21.19 -16.21
C GLN A 17 -1.93 -19.94 -17.04
N LYS A 18 -2.05 -20.00 -18.37
CA LYS A 18 -1.81 -18.88 -19.28
C LYS A 18 -2.65 -17.65 -18.96
N LYS A 19 -3.94 -17.82 -18.60
CA LYS A 19 -4.83 -16.70 -18.25
C LYS A 19 -4.45 -16.08 -16.91
N ALA A 20 -4.08 -16.89 -15.92
CA ALA A 20 -3.63 -16.40 -14.62
C ALA A 20 -2.36 -15.54 -14.74
N VAL A 21 -1.41 -15.97 -15.60
CA VAL A 21 -0.20 -15.20 -15.92
C VAL A 21 -0.54 -13.89 -16.65
N GLN A 22 -1.48 -13.91 -17.58
CA GLN A 22 -1.91 -12.67 -18.26
C GLN A 22 -2.56 -11.67 -17.29
N TYR A 23 -3.42 -12.12 -16.38
CA TYR A 23 -4.07 -11.24 -15.40
C TYR A 23 -3.07 -10.66 -14.38
N SER A 24 -2.14 -11.47 -13.87
CA SER A 24 -1.12 -10.98 -12.94
C SER A 24 -0.16 -9.98 -13.61
N LEU A 25 0.15 -10.17 -14.89
CA LEU A 25 0.99 -9.24 -15.67
C LEU A 25 0.30 -7.88 -15.83
N VAL A 26 -0.97 -7.87 -16.23
CA VAL A 26 -1.76 -6.63 -16.36
C VAL A 26 -1.92 -5.93 -15.02
N PHE A 27 -2.19 -6.67 -13.95
CA PHE A 27 -2.30 -6.12 -12.60
C PHE A 27 -0.98 -5.47 -12.14
N THR A 28 0.13 -6.19 -12.32
CA THR A 28 1.45 -5.68 -11.92
C THR A 28 1.84 -4.46 -12.73
N LEU A 29 1.60 -4.48 -14.05
CA LEU A 29 1.84 -3.31 -14.91
C LEU A 29 1.02 -2.09 -14.46
N GLY A 30 -0.26 -2.28 -14.13
CA GLY A 30 -1.10 -1.22 -13.59
C GLY A 30 -0.55 -0.63 -12.28
N LEU A 31 -0.10 -1.48 -11.36
CA LEU A 31 0.54 -1.05 -10.11
C LEU A 31 1.87 -0.34 -10.36
N THR A 32 2.71 -0.87 -11.23
CA THR A 32 4.00 -0.27 -11.59
C THR A 32 3.79 1.12 -12.15
N ILE A 33 2.85 1.30 -13.09
CA ILE A 33 2.54 2.61 -13.68
C ILE A 33 2.05 3.57 -12.59
N THR A 34 1.11 3.13 -11.76
CA THR A 34 0.55 3.97 -10.69
C THR A 34 1.63 4.42 -9.70
N PHE A 35 2.46 3.49 -9.21
CA PHE A 35 3.54 3.83 -8.28
C PHE A 35 4.64 4.65 -8.94
N THR A 36 4.93 4.45 -10.23
CA THR A 36 5.88 5.28 -10.98
C THR A 36 5.37 6.71 -11.08
N VAL A 37 4.11 6.91 -11.44
CA VAL A 37 3.50 8.24 -11.51
C VAL A 37 3.48 8.90 -10.14
N LEU A 38 3.04 8.20 -9.10
CA LEU A 38 3.08 8.70 -7.73
C LEU A 38 4.52 9.02 -7.27
N GLY A 39 5.50 8.20 -7.66
CA GLY A 39 6.91 8.41 -7.35
C GLY A 39 7.50 9.62 -8.06
N ILE A 40 7.15 9.86 -9.33
CA ILE A 40 7.54 11.06 -10.08
C ILE A 40 6.94 12.30 -9.42
N ILE A 41 5.65 12.27 -9.09
CA ILE A 41 4.96 13.36 -8.39
C ILE A 41 5.60 13.59 -7.02
N ALA A 42 5.82 12.53 -6.23
CA ALA A 42 6.43 12.63 -4.91
C ALA A 42 7.88 13.12 -4.97
N GLY A 43 8.66 12.75 -5.99
CA GLY A 43 10.02 13.25 -6.20
C GLY A 43 10.04 14.73 -6.60
N ALA A 44 9.10 15.15 -7.45
CA ALA A 44 8.93 16.55 -7.83
C ALA A 44 8.47 17.39 -6.63
N MET A 45 7.46 16.91 -5.90
CA MET A 45 6.97 17.54 -4.67
C MET A 45 7.99 17.44 -3.53
N GLY A 46 8.89 16.47 -3.53
CA GLY A 46 9.91 16.30 -2.49
C GLY A 46 10.84 17.51 -2.38
N ARG A 47 11.10 18.22 -3.49
CA ARG A 47 11.79 19.51 -3.46
C ARG A 47 10.96 20.61 -2.77
N LEU A 48 9.64 20.63 -2.98
CA LEU A 48 8.70 21.54 -2.31
C LEU A 48 8.49 21.17 -0.83
N PHE A 49 8.38 19.88 -0.51
CA PHE A 49 8.31 19.36 0.86
C PHE A 49 9.63 19.51 1.60
N GLY A 50 10.78 19.60 0.93
CA GLY A 50 12.07 19.92 1.53
C GLY A 50 12.12 21.35 2.11
N ASP A 51 11.56 22.32 1.41
CA ASP A 51 11.43 23.72 1.88
C ASP A 51 10.48 23.86 3.09
N VAL A 52 9.45 23.00 3.17
CA VAL A 52 8.51 22.93 4.31
C VAL A 52 8.92 21.83 5.32
N GLY A 53 10.03 21.14 5.08
CA GLY A 53 10.31 19.79 5.61
C GLY A 53 10.80 19.72 7.04
N SER A 54 11.30 20.84 7.58
CA SER A 54 11.81 20.88 8.96
C SER A 54 10.70 20.56 9.97
N PHE A 55 9.46 20.99 9.71
CA PHE A 55 8.30 20.68 10.55
C PHE A 55 7.93 19.18 10.49
N TRP A 56 7.92 18.59 9.30
CA TRP A 56 7.59 17.18 9.11
C TRP A 56 8.60 16.22 9.72
N ASN A 57 9.87 16.57 9.79
CA ASN A 57 10.87 15.75 10.47
C ASN A 57 10.57 15.53 11.96
N TYR A 58 9.89 16.46 12.63
CA TYR A 58 9.50 16.32 14.03
C TYR A 58 8.15 15.61 14.24
N VAL A 59 7.21 15.75 13.30
CA VAL A 59 5.85 15.18 13.45
C VAL A 59 5.77 13.74 12.95
N LEU A 60 6.50 13.37 11.90
CA LEU A 60 6.41 12.01 11.31
C LEU A 60 6.87 10.89 12.26
N PRO A 61 8.00 11.01 12.98
CA PRO A 61 8.48 9.95 13.86
C PRO A 61 7.50 9.53 14.97
N PRO A 62 6.92 10.45 15.77
CA PRO A 62 5.94 10.05 16.79
C PRO A 62 4.67 9.46 16.17
N VAL A 63 4.20 9.96 15.02
CA VAL A 63 3.05 9.38 14.31
C VAL A 63 3.34 7.95 13.83
N ALA A 64 4.51 7.70 13.26
CA ALA A 64 4.91 6.37 12.82
C ALA A 64 5.01 5.38 13.99
N ILE A 65 5.55 5.82 15.14
CA ILE A 65 5.62 5.01 16.36
C ILE A 65 4.22 4.67 16.87
N LEU A 66 3.30 5.64 16.91
CA LEU A 66 1.91 5.42 17.33
C LEU A 66 1.18 4.41 16.43
N LEU A 67 1.34 4.53 15.11
CA LEU A 67 0.76 3.60 14.14
C LEU A 67 1.35 2.19 14.28
N GLY A 68 2.67 2.07 14.44
CA GLY A 68 3.32 0.78 14.66
C GLY A 68 2.89 0.12 15.97
N LEU A 69 2.76 0.91 17.04
CA LEU A 69 2.30 0.44 18.34
C LEU A 69 0.83 -0.01 18.32
N GLN A 70 0.00 0.63 17.50
CA GLN A 70 -1.37 0.20 17.21
C GLN A 70 -1.40 -1.15 16.45
N LEU A 71 -0.53 -1.33 15.46
CA LEU A 71 -0.41 -2.60 14.73
C LEU A 71 0.08 -3.75 15.63
N LEU A 72 0.94 -3.46 16.60
CA LEU A 72 1.39 -4.41 17.63
C LEU A 72 0.31 -4.73 18.68
N GLY A 73 -0.83 -4.03 18.66
CA GLY A 73 -1.94 -4.27 19.57
C GLY A 73 -1.70 -3.82 21.02
N ALA A 74 -0.58 -3.15 21.31
CA ALA A 74 -0.24 -2.70 22.65
C ALA A 74 -1.14 -1.54 23.13
N PHE A 75 -1.71 -0.76 22.21
CA PHE A 75 -2.64 0.32 22.51
C PHE A 75 -3.83 0.32 21.55
N LYS A 76 -5.04 0.17 22.10
CA LYS A 76 -6.31 0.25 21.36
C LYS A 76 -6.96 1.62 21.57
N PHE A 77 -6.30 2.70 21.13
CA PHE A 77 -6.84 4.06 21.26
C PHE A 77 -8.06 4.30 20.35
N ILE A 78 -8.05 3.73 19.14
CA ILE A 78 -9.25 3.63 18.29
C ILE A 78 -10.04 2.39 18.77
N LYS A 79 -11.11 2.60 19.53
CA LYS A 79 -12.24 1.66 19.53
C LYS A 79 -12.86 1.75 18.14
N PHE A 80 -12.35 0.95 17.20
CA PHE A 80 -13.05 0.69 15.96
C PHE A 80 -14.26 -0.19 16.34
N ASN A 81 -15.36 0.46 16.72
CA ASN A 81 -16.67 -0.17 16.84
C ASN A 81 -17.14 -0.51 15.42
N ILE A 82 -16.60 -1.60 14.87
CA ILE A 82 -17.30 -2.33 13.83
C ILE A 82 -18.50 -2.96 14.53
N GLY A 83 -19.64 -2.29 14.45
CA GLY A 83 -20.91 -2.99 14.40
C GLY A 83 -21.07 -3.54 13.00
N ILE A 84 -20.56 -4.76 12.79
CA ILE A 84 -20.90 -5.76 11.75
C ILE A 84 -20.20 -7.06 12.16
#